data_AF-A0A1Y5XEG2-F1
#
_entry.id   AF-A0A1Y5XEG2-F1
#
_cell.length_a   1.000
_cell.length_b   1.000
_cell.length_c   1.000
_cell.angle_alpha   90.00
_cell.angle_beta   90.00
_cell.angle_gamma   90.00
#
_symmetry.space_group_name_H-M   'P 1'
#
loop_
_entity.id
_entity.type
_entity.pdbx_description
1 polymer ?
#
loop_
_entity_poly.entity_id
_entity_poly.type
_entity_poly.pdbx_seq_one_letter_code
_entity_poly.pdbx_strand_id
1 'polypeptide(L)'
;MTWNYTHEIEYRREIDKTTRIHEFTETVEDQGWCFSQPPERKQAWLTTYTRACAEDFLARRGAKAGTFIVTVYQQRPDRRVLVIAIRMKWSPRRLA
;
A
#
# COMPACT_ATOMS: atom_id res chain seq x y z
N MET A 1 19.72 7.88 13.64
CA MET A 1 18.35 7.35 13.81
C MET A 1 18.28 6.06 13.03
N THR A 2 17.95 4.94 13.67
CA THR A 2 17.87 3.64 13.00
C THR A 2 16.41 3.38 12.67
N TRP A 3 16.05 3.34 11.38
CA TRP A 3 14.73 2.90 10.95
C TRP A 3 14.66 1.38 11.16
N ASN A 4 13.69 0.91 11.93
CA ASN A 4 13.59 -0.49 12.37
C ASN A 4 12.40 -1.24 11.74
N TYR A 5 11.65 -0.56 10.87
CA TYR A 5 10.48 -1.13 10.22
C TYR A 5 10.51 -0.80 8.73
N THR A 6 11.00 -1.75 7.94
CA THR A 6 10.94 -1.67 6.48
C THR A 6 9.68 -2.38 6.00
N HIS A 7 8.89 -1.71 5.16
CA HIS A 7 7.75 -2.33 4.50
C HIS A 7 7.82 -2.14 2.99
N GLU A 8 7.26 -3.11 2.29
CA GLU A 8 7.13 -3.13 0.85
C GLU A 8 5.66 -3.05 0.48
N ILE A 9 5.32 -2.17 -0.45
CA ILE A 9 3.97 -1.95 -0.94
C ILE A 9 3.92 -2.33 -2.41
N GLU A 10 3.14 -3.35 -2.72
CA GLU A 10 2.92 -3.80 -4.09
C GLU A 10 1.60 -3.25 -4.61
N TYR A 11 1.65 -2.63 -5.79
CA TYR A 11 0.51 -2.01 -6.46
C TYR A 11 0.14 -2.83 -7.69
N ARG A 12 -0.96 -3.57 -7.61
CA ARG A 12 -1.46 -4.38 -8.74
C ARG A 12 -2.72 -3.78 -9.31
N ARG A 13 -2.71 -3.38 -10.59
CA ARG A 13 -3.93 -2.91 -11.26
C ARG A 13 -4.76 -4.10 -11.72
N GLU A 14 -6.02 -4.12 -11.33
CA GLU A 14 -7.03 -5.08 -11.75
C GLU A 14 -7.47 -4.73 -13.18
N ILE A 15 -7.34 -5.69 -14.09
CA ILE A 15 -7.79 -5.57 -15.48
C ILE A 15 -9.18 -6.20 -15.62
N ASP A 16 -9.36 -7.36 -15.00
CA ASP A 16 -10.62 -8.08 -14.89
C ASP A 16 -10.64 -8.91 -13.58
N LYS A 17 -11.67 -9.76 -13.40
CA LYS A 17 -11.85 -10.55 -12.16
C LYS A 17 -10.72 -11.55 -11.88
N THR A 18 -9.97 -11.95 -12.91
CA THR A 18 -8.92 -12.97 -12.85
C THR A 18 -7.53 -12.40 -13.11
N THR A 19 -7.44 -11.29 -13.84
CA THR A 19 -6.18 -10.71 -14.30
C THR A 19 -5.81 -9.47 -13.51
N ARG A 20 -4.61 -9.49 -12.95
CA ARG A 20 -3.98 -8.34 -12.27
C ARG A 20 -2.58 -8.16 -12.81
N ILE A 21 -2.21 -6.91 -13.08
CA ILE A 21 -0.86 -6.54 -13.52
C ILE A 21 -0.15 -5.90 -12.33
N HIS A 22 1.03 -6.41 -11.98
CA HIS A 22 1.93 -5.75 -11.04
C HIS A 22 2.52 -4.51 -11.70
N GLU A 23 2.11 -3.32 -11.26
CA GLU A 23 2.59 -2.07 -11.85
C GLU A 23 3.77 -1.50 -11.09
N PHE A 24 3.73 -1.53 -9.76
CA PHE A 24 4.76 -0.89 -8.95
C PHE A 24 5.06 -1.68 -7.68
N THR A 25 6.29 -1.48 -7.19
CA THR A 25 6.70 -1.81 -5.83
C THR A 25 7.31 -0.55 -5.22
N GLU A 26 6.91 -0.23 -3.99
CA GLU A 26 7.51 0.83 -3.18
C GLU A 26 8.11 0.19 -1.92
N THR A 27 9.35 0.56 -1.59
CA THR A 27 9.99 0.19 -0.31
C THR A 27 10.06 1.42 0.56
N VAL A 28 9.55 1.31 1.78
CA VAL A 28 9.45 2.40 2.75
C VAL A 28 10.11 1.97 4.05
N GLU A 29 10.92 2.85 4.63
CA GLU A 29 11.49 2.69 5.96
C GLU A 29 10.78 3.63 6.93
N ASP A 30 10.27 3.11 8.04
CA ASP A 30 9.64 3.91 9.09
C ASP A 30 9.94 3.38 10.51
N GLN A 31 9.30 4.01 11.51
CA GLN A 31 9.43 3.68 12.93
C GLN A 31 8.41 2.63 13.42
N GLY A 32 7.56 2.10 12.53
CA GLY A 32 6.56 1.07 12.83
C GLY A 32 5.35 1.53 13.68
N TRP A 33 5.36 2.74 14.26
CA TRP A 33 4.30 3.24 15.15
C TRP A 33 2.91 3.20 14.50
N CYS A 34 2.81 3.55 13.21
CA CYS A 34 1.56 3.52 12.45
C CYS A 34 0.90 2.13 12.42
N PHE A 35 1.67 1.05 12.65
CA PHE A 35 1.18 -0.33 12.62
C PHE A 35 0.86 -0.92 14.01
N SER A 36 1.18 -0.21 15.09
CA SER A 36 1.04 -0.65 16.49
C SER A 36 -0.32 -0.31 17.11
N GLN A 37 -1.38 -0.28 16.31
CA GLN A 37 -2.73 0.05 16.77
C GLN A 37 -3.37 -1.08 17.59
N PRO A 38 -4.27 -0.75 18.54
CA PRO A 38 -5.07 -1.73 19.26
C PRO A 38 -5.84 -2.68 18.32
N PRO A 39 -5.94 -3.98 18.62
CA PRO A 39 -6.52 -4.99 17.73
C PRO A 39 -7.90 -4.61 17.18
N GLU A 40 -8.75 -4.01 18.00
CA GLU A 40 -10.12 -3.64 17.68
C GLU A 40 -10.24 -2.55 16.60
N ARG A 41 -9.22 -1.69 16.45
CA ARG A 41 -9.20 -0.60 15.44
C ARG A 41 -8.17 -0.83 14.35
N LYS A 42 -7.27 -1.80 14.51
CA LYS A 42 -6.12 -2.02 13.64
C LYS A 42 -6.51 -2.15 12.17
N GLN A 43 -7.51 -2.97 11.85
CA GLN A 43 -7.91 -3.20 10.45
C GLN A 43 -8.43 -1.92 9.78
N ALA A 44 -9.30 -1.17 10.47
CA ALA A 44 -9.86 0.08 9.95
C ALA A 44 -8.77 1.14 9.77
N TRP A 45 -7.88 1.29 10.76
CA TRP A 45 -6.76 2.21 10.69
C TRP A 45 -5.82 1.89 9.52
N LEU A 46 -5.37 0.64 9.41
CA LEU A 46 -4.49 0.21 8.31
C LEU A 46 -5.15 0.40 6.95
N THR A 47 -6.45 0.15 6.83
CA THR A 47 -7.19 0.38 5.58
C THR A 47 -7.13 1.85 5.16
N THR A 48 -7.41 2.77 6.08
CA THR A 48 -7.38 4.21 5.82
C THR A 48 -5.96 4.69 5.54
N TYR A 49 -5.00 4.29 6.36
CA TYR A 49 -3.60 4.68 6.24
C TYR A 49 -2.99 4.20 4.91
N THR A 50 -3.15 2.93 4.58
CA THR A 50 -2.66 2.37 3.30
C THR A 50 -3.31 3.04 2.10
N ARG A 51 -4.61 3.38 2.17
CA ARG A 51 -5.26 4.14 1.09
C ARG A 51 -4.60 5.51 0.90
N ALA A 52 -4.39 6.27 1.98
CA ALA A 52 -3.78 7.59 1.90
C ALA A 52 -2.36 7.54 1.29
N CYS A 53 -1.53 6.61 1.74
CA CYS A 53 -0.19 6.40 1.17
C CYS A 53 -0.26 6.00 -0.31
N ALA A 54 -1.19 5.12 -0.67
CA ALA A 54 -1.34 4.67 -2.05
C ALA A 54 -1.80 5.79 -2.99
N GLU A 55 -2.72 6.66 -2.54
CA GLU A 55 -3.16 7.82 -3.32
C GLU A 55 -2.00 8.78 -3.60
N ASP A 56 -1.17 9.06 -2.60
CA ASP A 56 0.04 9.88 -2.77
C ASP A 56 1.03 9.23 -3.76
N PHE A 57 1.36 7.96 -3.56
CA PHE A 57 2.33 7.26 -4.41
C PHE A 57 1.85 7.16 -5.86
N LEU A 58 0.60 6.74 -6.09
CA LEU A 58 0.04 6.62 -7.43
C LEU A 58 -0.03 7.97 -8.16
N ALA A 59 -0.28 9.06 -7.42
CA ALA A 59 -0.19 10.43 -7.96
C ALA A 59 1.23 10.75 -8.41
N ARG A 60 2.23 10.56 -7.53
CA ARG A 60 3.64 10.84 -7.81
C ARG A 60 4.19 10.02 -8.99
N ARG A 61 3.70 8.81 -9.19
CA ARG A 61 4.13 7.92 -10.29
C ARG A 61 3.34 8.11 -11.59
N GLY A 62 2.35 8.99 -11.61
CA GLY A 62 1.50 9.20 -12.79
C GLY A 62 0.74 7.93 -13.20
N ALA A 63 0.31 7.12 -12.22
CA ALA A 63 -0.33 5.84 -12.48
C ALA A 63 -1.67 6.00 -13.23
N LYS A 64 -1.96 5.08 -14.15
CA LYS A 64 -3.22 5.07 -14.91
C LYS A 64 -4.40 4.87 -13.97
N ALA A 65 -5.54 5.51 -14.28
CA ALA A 65 -6.80 5.25 -13.58
C ALA A 65 -7.16 3.76 -13.61
N GLY A 66 -7.77 3.26 -12.54
CA GLY A 66 -8.19 1.86 -12.45
C GLY A 66 -8.47 1.41 -11.03
N THR A 67 -8.84 0.13 -10.89
CA THR A 67 -8.92 -0.51 -9.57
C THR A 67 -7.57 -1.11 -9.23
N PHE A 68 -7.06 -0.82 -8.05
CA PHE A 68 -5.79 -1.36 -7.55
C PHE A 68 -6.04 -2.27 -6.35
N ILE A 69 -5.29 -3.37 -6.31
CA ILE A 69 -5.01 -4.13 -5.11
C ILE A 69 -3.67 -3.65 -4.59
N VAL A 70 -3.69 -3.03 -3.42
CA VAL A 70 -2.49 -2.53 -2.74
C VAL A 70 -2.20 -3.46 -1.58
N THR A 71 -1.05 -4.12 -1.63
CA THR A 71 -0.64 -5.08 -0.61
C THR A 71 0.60 -4.59 0.11
N VAL A 72 0.53 -4.51 1.44
CA VAL A 72 1.64 -4.09 2.30
C VAL A 72 2.24 -5.31 2.97
N TYR A 73 3.56 -5.44 2.87
CA TYR A 73 4.36 -6.45 3.53
C TYR A 73 5.35 -5.80 4.48
N GLN A 74 5.49 -6.33 5.69
CA GLN A 74 6.65 -6.03 6.53
C GLN A 74 7.82 -6.90 6.05
N GLN A 75 8.95 -6.26 5.75
CA GLN A 75 10.21 -6.95 5.49
C GLN A 75 10.82 -7.38 6.83
N ARG A 76 11.15 -8.67 6.94
CA ARG A 76 11.95 -9.26 8.02
C ARG A 76 13.17 -9.93 7.40
N PRO A 77 14.25 -10.19 8.16
CA PRO A 77 15.49 -10.71 7.60
C PRO A 77 15.34 -11.99 6.74
N ASP A 78 14.36 -12.83 7.06
CA ASP A 78 14.14 -14.14 6.44
C ASP A 78 12.88 -14.21 5.56
N ARG A 79 11.96 -13.23 5.66
CA ARG A 79 10.65 -13.31 5.00
C ARG A 79 9.92 -11.98 4.91
N ARG A 80 8.92 -11.95 4.04
CA ARG A 80 7.89 -10.91 4.00
C ARG A 80 6.66 -11.37 4.77
N VAL A 81 6.12 -10.52 5.65
CA VAL A 81 4.89 -10.78 6.40
C VAL A 81 3.79 -9.87 5.87
N LEU A 82 2.69 -10.44 5.40
CA LEU A 82 1.52 -9.66 4.98
C LEU A 82 0.98 -8.84 6.16
N VAL A 83 0.89 -7.53 5.97
CA VAL A 83 0.33 -6.59 6.95
C VAL A 83 -1.14 -6.31 6.62
N ILE A 84 -1.42 -5.92 5.38
CA ILE A 84 -2.78 -5.67 4.89
C ILE A 84 -2.82 -5.74 3.36
N ALA A 85 -3.97 -6.10 2.81
CA ALA A 85 -4.29 -5.90 1.40
C ALA A 85 -5.60 -5.13 1.30
N ILE A 86 -5.62 -4.07 0.49
CA ILE A 86 -6.83 -3.29 0.21
C ILE A 86 -7.13 -3.28 -1.27
N ARG A 87 -8.42 -3.20 -1.61
CA ARG A 87 -8.90 -2.91 -2.97
C ARG A 87 -9.40 -1.47 -3.00
N MET A 88 -8.85 -0.66 -3.89
CA MET A 88 -9.24 0.75 -4.02
C MET A 88 -9.40 1.16 -5.48
N LYS A 89 -10.30 2.12 -5.73
CA LYS A 89 -10.36 2.80 -7.02
C LYS A 89 -9.39 3.96 -7.01
N TRP A 90 -8.61 4.09 -8.07
CA TRP A 90 -7.69 5.19 -8.31
C TRP A 90 -8.11 5.94 -9.57
N SER A 91 -8.13 7.26 -9.50
CA SER A 91 -8.27 8.16 -10.63
C SER A 91 -7.30 9.32 -10.43
N PRO A 92 -6.38 9.60 -11.38
CA PRO A 92 -5.57 10.80 -11.33
C PRO A 92 -6.52 12.00 -11.20
N ARG A 93 -6.29 12.86 -10.21
CA ARG A 93 -6.98 14.15 -10.21
C ARG A 93 -6.56 14.85 -11.49
N ARG A 94 -7.50 15.35 -12.30
CA ARG A 94 -7.15 16.37 -13.29
C ARG A 94 -6.52 17.49 -12.50
N LEU A 95 -5.26 17.81 -12.78
CA LEU A 95 -4.77 19.14 -12.50
C LEU A 95 -5.67 20.06 -13.34
N ALA A 96 -6.54 20.79 -12.65
CA ALA A 96 -7.40 21.81 -13.25
C ALA A 96 -6.54 23.02 -13.63
#